data_AF-A0A392U7W7-F1
#
_entry.id   AF-A0A392U7W7-F1
#
_cell.length_a   1.000
_cell.length_b   1.000
_cell.length_c   1.000
_cell.angle_alpha   90.00
_cell.angle_beta   90.00
_cell.angle_gamma   90.00
#
_symmetry.space_group_name_H-M   'P 1'
#
loop_
_entity.id
_entity.type
_entity.pdbx_description
1 polymer ?
#
loop_
_entity_poly.entity_id
_entity_poly.type
_entity_poly.pdbx_seq_one_letter_code
_entity_poly.pdbx_strand_id
1 'polypeptide(L)'
;VDDTGDPRDGRETSLSSDEDGKGVQVLTERQREKCPQSTQETPVDRDQPPALITRGDIVNLITALRSTNETLQQQSLRITAL
;
A
#
# COMPACT_ATOMS: atom_id res chain seq x y z
N VAL A 1 12.67 -33.47 -30.16
CA VAL A 1 12.33 -32.90 -31.47
C VAL A 1 11.89 -31.47 -31.21
N ASP A 2 12.74 -30.57 -31.67
CA ASP A 2 12.58 -29.17 -32.08
C ASP A 2 11.88 -28.13 -31.20
N ASP A 3 12.73 -27.19 -30.77
CA ASP A 3 12.57 -25.73 -30.78
C ASP A 3 11.46 -25.18 -31.69
N THR A 4 10.75 -24.17 -31.21
CA THR A 4 10.40 -22.99 -32.03
C THR A 4 10.08 -21.81 -31.10
N GLY A 5 11.08 -20.96 -30.86
CA GLY A 5 10.84 -19.57 -30.52
C GLY A 5 10.30 -18.82 -31.74
N ASP A 6 9.42 -17.86 -31.52
CA ASP A 6 8.77 -17.06 -32.58
C ASP A 6 8.91 -15.55 -32.26
N PRO A 7 9.13 -14.66 -33.26
CA PRO A 7 10.39 -13.95 -33.43
C PRO A 7 10.09 -12.49 -33.83
N ARG A 8 9.46 -11.71 -32.96
CA ARG A 8 9.04 -10.34 -33.28
C ARG A 8 9.34 -9.43 -32.09
N ASP A 9 10.58 -9.06 -31.84
CA ASP A 9 11.35 -8.06 -32.60
C ASP A 9 10.51 -6.96 -33.28
N GLY A 10 10.91 -5.72 -33.01
CA GLY A 10 10.59 -4.55 -33.83
C GLY A 10 9.23 -3.89 -33.58
N ARG A 11 9.21 -2.87 -32.72
CA ARG A 11 9.23 -1.46 -33.19
C ARG A 11 8.92 -0.50 -32.04
N GLU A 12 9.85 0.41 -31.82
CA GLU A 12 9.65 1.63 -31.05
C GLU A 12 8.73 2.55 -31.86
N THR A 13 7.65 3.05 -31.27
CA THR A 13 6.92 4.21 -31.81
C THR A 13 6.90 5.29 -30.74
N SER A 14 7.98 6.08 -30.72
CA SER A 14 7.94 7.43 -30.17
C SER A 14 6.89 8.22 -30.97
N LEU A 15 5.90 8.79 -30.30
CA LEU A 15 5.09 9.87 -30.87
C LEU A 15 5.55 11.19 -30.26
N SER A 16 6.21 11.97 -31.10
CA SER A 16 6.65 13.33 -30.86
C SER A 16 5.48 14.28 -30.65
N SER A 17 5.73 15.26 -29.78
CA SER A 17 4.97 16.48 -29.52
C SER A 17 4.53 17.22 -30.78
N ASP A 18 3.25 17.62 -30.84
CA ASP A 18 2.78 18.90 -31.41
C ASP A 18 1.28 19.09 -31.09
N GLU A 19 0.94 20.04 -30.23
CA GLU A 19 -0.11 21.03 -30.50
C GLU A 19 -0.02 22.11 -29.42
N ASP A 20 0.67 23.18 -29.79
CA ASP A 20 0.60 24.46 -29.11
C ASP A 20 -0.83 25.02 -29.15
N GLY A 21 -1.34 25.34 -27.96
CA GLY A 21 -2.26 26.46 -27.81
C GLY A 21 -3.74 26.12 -27.59
N LYS A 22 -4.24 26.65 -26.46
CA LYS A 22 -5.66 26.83 -26.11
C LYS A 22 -6.36 25.68 -25.36
N GLY A 23 -5.64 24.99 -24.47
CA GLY A 23 -6.25 24.23 -23.35
C GLY A 23 -6.09 24.91 -21.97
N VAL A 24 -5.32 25.99 -21.90
CA VAL A 24 -4.91 26.65 -20.66
C VAL A 24 -5.84 27.82 -20.38
N GLN A 25 -6.97 27.60 -19.70
CA GLN A 25 -7.61 28.72 -18.98
C GLN A 25 -8.59 28.38 -17.86
N VAL A 26 -8.93 27.12 -17.57
CA VAL A 26 -9.91 26.83 -16.50
C VAL A 26 -9.54 25.62 -15.63
N LEU A 27 -8.26 25.44 -15.29
CA LEU A 27 -7.84 24.37 -14.36
C LEU A 27 -6.92 24.83 -13.22
N THR A 28 -6.67 26.13 -13.07
CA THR A 28 -5.65 26.62 -12.13
C THR A 28 -6.16 26.84 -10.71
N GLU A 29 -7.47 26.90 -10.48
CA GLU A 29 -8.01 27.16 -9.13
C GLU A 29 -8.32 25.87 -8.37
N ARG A 30 -9.07 24.92 -8.96
CA ARG A 30 -9.40 23.64 -8.30
C ARG A 30 -8.24 22.64 -8.21
N GLN A 31 -7.20 22.74 -9.04
CA GLN A 31 -6.02 21.89 -8.92
C GLN A 31 -5.09 22.32 -7.78
N ARG A 32 -5.07 23.62 -7.43
CA ARG A 32 -4.26 24.13 -6.32
C ARG A 32 -4.66 23.53 -4.97
N GLU A 33 -5.94 23.27 -4.78
CA GLU A 33 -6.48 22.67 -3.56
C GLU A 33 -6.30 21.14 -3.52
N LYS A 34 -6.03 20.51 -4.67
CA LYS A 34 -5.73 19.09 -4.80
C LYS A 34 -4.24 18.79 -4.96
N CYS A 35 -3.38 19.76 -4.66
CA CYS A 35 -2.04 19.40 -4.24
C CYS A 35 -2.21 18.68 -2.91
N PRO A 36 -1.94 17.35 -2.79
CA PRO A 36 -1.60 16.85 -1.48
C PRO A 36 -0.54 17.80 -0.97
N GLN A 37 -0.78 18.43 0.18
CA GLN A 37 0.26 19.15 0.89
C GLN A 37 1.49 18.26 0.75
N SER A 38 2.55 18.78 0.15
CA SER A 38 3.84 18.09 0.06
C SER A 38 4.38 18.00 1.49
N THR A 39 3.63 17.32 2.36
CA THR A 39 4.12 16.63 3.52
C THR A 39 5.08 15.64 2.90
N GLN A 40 6.35 16.03 2.91
CA GLN A 40 7.45 15.13 2.65
C GLN A 40 7.11 13.83 3.38
N GLU A 41 6.95 12.74 2.63
CA GLU A 41 6.81 11.43 3.25
C GLU A 41 8.01 11.30 4.19
N THR A 42 7.76 11.08 5.48
CA THR A 42 8.85 10.79 6.41
C THR A 42 9.52 9.54 5.87
N PRO A 43 10.78 9.62 5.42
CA PRO A 43 11.46 8.45 4.92
C PRO A 43 11.48 7.43 6.06
N VAL A 44 10.83 6.29 5.84
CA VAL A 44 10.93 5.17 6.78
C VAL A 44 12.42 4.83 6.84
N ASP A 45 13.00 4.90 8.03
CA ASP A 45 14.37 4.50 8.27
C ASP A 45 14.51 3.01 7.92
N ARG A 46 15.11 2.75 6.75
CA ARG A 46 15.35 1.41 6.24
C ARG A 46 16.61 0.78 6.84
N ASP A 47 17.43 1.57 7.52
CA ASP A 47 18.62 1.11 8.20
C ASP A 47 18.27 0.49 9.56
N GLN A 48 17.08 0.81 10.09
CA GLN A 48 16.56 0.18 11.29
C GLN A 48 15.85 -1.14 10.97
N PRO A 49 16.31 -2.27 11.56
CA PRO A 49 15.61 -3.54 11.41
C PRO A 49 14.20 -3.44 12.01
N PRO A 50 13.19 -4.10 11.40
CA PRO A 50 11.86 -4.18 11.99
C PRO A 50 11.92 -4.73 13.41
N ALA A 51 11.05 -4.22 14.29
CA ALA A 51 10.94 -4.71 15.65
C ALA A 51 10.73 -6.23 15.63
N LEU A 52 11.66 -6.97 16.26
CA LEU A 52 11.60 -8.41 16.37
C LEU A 52 10.50 -8.80 17.36
N ILE A 53 9.55 -9.61 16.91
CA ILE A 53 8.58 -10.24 17.79
C ILE A 53 9.27 -11.39 18.50
N THR A 54 9.36 -11.32 19.82
CA THR A 54 9.97 -12.38 20.63
C THR A 54 8.97 -13.50 20.90
N ARG A 55 9.47 -14.68 21.29
CA ARG A 55 8.62 -15.76 21.79
C ARG A 55 7.80 -15.33 23.03
N GLY A 56 8.34 -14.41 23.85
CA GLY A 56 7.64 -13.88 25.01
C GLY A 56 6.41 -13.07 24.61
N ASP A 57 6.52 -12.23 23.60
CA ASP A 57 5.41 -11.41 23.10
C ASP A 57 4.24 -12.27 22.59
N ILE A 58 4.56 -13.36 21.90
CA ILE A 58 3.56 -14.34 21.42
C ILE A 58 2.85 -15.03 22.60
N VAL A 59 3.60 -15.44 23.63
CA VAL A 59 3.03 -16.06 24.83
C VAL A 59 2.13 -15.10 25.60
N ASN A 60 2.55 -13.84 25.72
CA ASN A 60 1.77 -12.79 26.36
C ASN A 60 0.46 -12.54 25.58
N LEU A 61 0.53 -12.48 24.26
CA LEU A 61 -0.64 -12.32 23.40
C LEU A 61 -1.62 -13.49 23.57
N ILE A 62 -1.15 -14.74 23.52
CA ILE A 62 -2.00 -15.92 23.71
C ILE A 62 -2.68 -15.89 25.09
N THR A 63 -1.96 -15.48 26.13
CA THR A 63 -2.48 -15.37 27.48
C THR A 63 -3.58 -14.31 27.57
N ALA A 64 -3.35 -13.13 26.99
CA ALA A 64 -4.33 -12.06 26.93
C ALA A 64 -5.60 -12.50 26.17
N LEU A 65 -5.44 -13.14 25.00
CA LEU A 65 -6.58 -13.64 24.20
C LEU A 65 -7.42 -14.67 24.95
N ARG A 66 -6.79 -15.57 25.72
CA ARG A 66 -7.51 -16.53 26.56
C ARG A 66 -8.33 -15.83 27.64
N SER A 67 -7.73 -14.86 28.33
CA SER A 67 -8.41 -14.06 29.36
C SER A 67 -9.58 -13.25 28.78
N THR A 68 -9.40 -12.64 27.60
CA THR A 68 -10.47 -11.95 26.88
C THR A 68 -11.62 -12.91 26.54
N ASN A 69 -11.31 -14.10 26.03
CA ASN A 69 -12.33 -15.10 25.72
C ASN A 69 -13.09 -15.57 26.97
N GLU A 70 -12.40 -15.76 28.10
CA GLU A 70 -13.04 -16.11 29.37
C GLU A 70 -13.99 -14.99 29.83
N THR A 71 -13.54 -13.73 29.76
CA THR A 71 -14.35 -12.55 30.09
C THR A 71 -15.59 -12.47 29.21
N LEU A 72 -15.46 -12.72 27.90
CA LEU A 72 -16.59 -12.70 26.97
C LEU A 72 -17.59 -13.82 27.25
N GLN A 73 -17.12 -15.02 27.59
CA GLN A 73 -17.99 -16.13 27.99
C GLN A 73 -18.78 -15.79 29.26
N GLN A 74 -18.13 -15.20 30.27
CA GLN A 74 -18.80 -14.74 31.49
C GLN A 74 -19.87 -13.67 31.18
N GLN A 75 -19.59 -12.80 30.23
CA GLN A 75 -20.51 -11.73 29.81
C GLN A 75 -21.57 -12.17 28.80
N SER A 76 -21.60 -13.46 28.41
CA SER A 76 -22.46 -13.99 27.33
C SER A 76 -22.29 -13.27 25.98
N LEU A 77 -21.12 -12.66 25.74
CA LEU A 77 -20.77 -11.99 24.49
C LEU A 77 -20.01 -12.96 23.57
N ARG A 78 -20.20 -12.86 22.25
CA ARG A 78 -19.53 -13.70 21.25
C ARG A 78 -18.82 -12.84 20.22
N ILE A 79 -17.54 -13.13 19.97
CA ILE A 79 -16.84 -12.61 18.79
C ILE A 79 -17.24 -13.48 17.60
N THR A 80 -17.77 -12.85 16.56
CA THR A 80 -18.10 -13.50 15.28
C THR A 80 -17.14 -12.93 14.24
N ALA A 81 -16.40 -13.79 13.54
CA ALA A 81 -15.57 -13.36 12.41
C ALA A 81 -16.49 -12.98 11.22
N LEU A 82 -16.17 -11.86 10.56
CA LEU A 82 -16.86 -11.38 9.35
C LEU A 82 -16.32 -12.06 8.09
#